data_AF-A0A6H5I612-F1
#
_entry.id   AF-A0A6H5I612-F1
#
_cell.length_a   1.000
_cell.length_b   1.000
_cell.length_c   1.000
_cell.angle_alpha   90.00
_cell.angle_beta   90.00
_cell.angle_gamma   90.00
#
_symmetry.space_group_name_H-M   'P 1'
#
loop_
_entity.id
_entity.type
_entity.pdbx_description
1 polymer ?
#
loop_
_entity_poly.entity_id
_entity_poly.type
_entity_poly.pdbx_seq_one_letter_code
_entity_poly.pdbx_strand_id
1 'polypeptide(L)'
;MHWSLGLIASINDPASILEEDDYIFVIKDYYPKARFHYLILPKKDIPSIEKVTRDDLQILKHMELVAHKFIQRHENEQIGYHALPHMHRLHLHVISTDFDSPYLKTKKHWNTFTTPYFIPSEGKKIFI
;
A
#
# COMPACT_ATOMS: atom_id res chain seq x y z
N MET A 1 -20.36 -8.65 1.93
CA MET A 1 -19.28 -7.75 2.41
C MET A 1 -19.15 -6.61 1.41
N HIS A 2 -19.12 -5.36 1.85
CA HIS A 2 -18.93 -4.23 0.92
C HIS A 2 -17.50 -4.27 0.35
N TRP A 3 -17.34 -4.05 -0.95
CA TRP A 3 -16.05 -4.25 -1.66
C TRP A 3 -14.90 -3.42 -1.09
N SER A 4 -15.20 -2.27 -0.47
CA SER A 4 -14.18 -1.41 0.16
C SER A 4 -13.57 -1.99 1.44
N LEU A 5 -14.13 -3.07 2.01
CA LEU A 5 -13.62 -3.77 3.19
C LEU A 5 -12.73 -4.96 2.83
N GLY A 6 -12.39 -5.15 1.56
CA GLY A 6 -11.57 -6.27 1.09
C GLY A 6 -10.25 -6.44 1.85
N LEU A 7 -9.60 -5.33 2.23
CA LEU A 7 -8.37 -5.37 3.03
C LEU A 7 -8.56 -5.98 4.42
N ILE A 8 -9.72 -5.76 5.05
CA ILE A 8 -10.04 -6.36 6.35
C ILE A 8 -10.15 -7.88 6.21
N ALA A 9 -10.74 -8.36 5.11
CA ALA A 9 -10.77 -9.80 4.84
C ALA A 9 -9.35 -10.35 4.64
N SER A 10 -8.51 -9.65 3.87
CA SER A 10 -7.12 -10.08 3.60
C SER A 10 -6.25 -10.13 4.85
N ILE A 11 -6.33 -9.15 5.76
CA ILE A 11 -5.51 -9.18 7.00
C ILE A 11 -6.00 -10.22 8.02
N ASN A 12 -7.21 -10.75 7.86
CA ASN A 12 -7.73 -11.85 8.68
C ASN A 12 -7.54 -13.22 8.02
N ASP A 13 -6.95 -13.27 6.83
CA ASP A 13 -6.61 -14.50 6.11
C ASP A 13 -5.10 -14.77 6.22
N PRO A 14 -4.67 -15.78 7.01
CA PRO A 14 -3.26 -16.12 7.15
C PRO A 14 -2.57 -16.44 5.82
N ALA A 15 -3.29 -16.91 4.80
CA ALA A 15 -2.69 -17.20 3.50
C ALA A 15 -2.29 -15.94 2.71
N SER A 16 -2.88 -14.79 3.05
CA SER A 16 -2.59 -13.50 2.43
C SER A 16 -1.39 -12.78 3.07
N ILE A 17 -1.02 -13.15 4.31
CA ILE A 17 0.04 -12.52 5.10
C ILE A 17 1.42 -13.04 4.68
N LEU A 18 2.33 -12.12 4.39
CA LEU A 18 3.74 -12.40 4.12
C LEU A 18 4.62 -12.21 5.35
N GLU A 19 4.41 -11.11 6.05
CA GLU A 19 5.07 -10.77 7.30
C GLU A 19 4.07 -10.07 8.22
N GLU A 20 4.24 -10.28 9.52
CA GLU A 20 3.48 -9.63 10.57
C GLU A 20 4.42 -9.35 11.75
N ASP A 21 4.30 -8.17 12.34
CA ASP A 21 4.91 -7.84 13.62
C ASP A 21 3.88 -7.22 14.56
N ASP A 22 4.30 -6.68 15.71
CA ASP A 22 3.41 -6.10 16.71
C ASP A 22 2.61 -4.89 16.21
N TYR A 23 3.00 -4.29 15.09
CA TYR A 23 2.48 -3.02 14.60
C TYR A 23 1.85 -3.07 13.21
N ILE A 24 2.29 -3.98 12.32
CA ILE A 24 1.86 -4.01 10.92
C ILE A 24 1.54 -5.41 10.41
N PHE A 25 0.82 -5.44 9.30
CA PHE A 25 0.71 -6.59 8.39
C PHE A 25 1.34 -6.23 7.06
N VAL A 26 2.07 -7.18 6.45
CA VAL A 26 2.45 -7.14 5.03
C VAL A 26 1.67 -8.22 4.30
N ILE A 27 0.93 -7.85 3.27
CA ILE A 27 0.13 -8.77 2.47
C ILE A 27 0.46 -8.66 0.98
N LYS A 28 0.19 -9.72 0.22
CA LYS A 28 0.12 -9.62 -1.26
C LYS A 28 -1.17 -8.92 -1.66
N ASP A 29 -1.11 -7.99 -2.60
CA ASP A 29 -2.34 -7.46 -3.22
C ASP A 29 -3.03 -8.61 -3.97
N TYR A 30 -4.32 -8.84 -3.68
CA TYR A 30 -5.09 -9.90 -4.31
C TYR A 30 -5.35 -9.66 -5.81
N TYR A 31 -5.30 -8.40 -6.24
CA TYR A 31 -5.47 -7.94 -7.61
C TYR A 31 -4.24 -7.10 -8.03
N PRO A 32 -3.03 -7.69 -8.07
CA PRO A 32 -1.78 -6.95 -8.21
C PRO A 32 -1.75 -6.16 -9.52
N LYS A 33 -1.18 -4.96 -9.56
CA LYS A 33 -1.14 -4.12 -10.79
C LYS A 33 0.18 -4.21 -11.55
N ALA A 34 1.11 -5.01 -11.04
CA ALA A 34 2.41 -5.32 -11.59
C ALA A 34 2.83 -6.72 -11.12
N ARG A 35 4.00 -7.22 -11.55
CA ARG A 35 4.53 -8.53 -11.10
C ARG A 35 4.71 -8.60 -9.59
N PHE A 36 5.15 -7.51 -8.97
CA PHE A 36 5.26 -7.38 -7.52
C PHE A 36 4.34 -6.26 -7.05
N HIS A 37 3.41 -6.58 -6.16
CA HIS A 37 2.52 -5.61 -5.54
C HIS A 37 2.14 -6.07 -4.13
N TYR A 38 2.72 -5.40 -3.14
CA TYR A 38 2.50 -5.65 -1.72
C TYR A 38 1.80 -4.45 -1.08
N LEU A 39 1.08 -4.73 0.00
CA LEU A 39 0.43 -3.72 0.82
C LEU A 39 0.90 -3.88 2.25
N ILE A 40 1.31 -2.77 2.86
CA ILE A 40 1.65 -2.69 4.28
C ILE A 40 0.55 -1.94 5.00
N LEU A 41 -0.05 -2.55 6.02
CA LEU A 41 -1.16 -2.00 6.78
C LEU A 41 -0.79 -1.90 8.25
N PRO A 42 -1.06 -0.79 8.94
CA PRO A 42 -0.95 -0.76 10.38
C PRO A 42 -2.01 -1.64 11.03
N LYS A 43 -1.70 -2.24 12.18
CA LYS A 43 -2.69 -2.89 13.07
C LYS A 43 -3.63 -1.84 13.66
N LYS A 44 -3.10 -0.65 14.00
CA LYS A 44 -3.90 0.53 14.38
C LYS A 44 -4.95 0.82 13.31
N ASP A 45 -6.17 1.08 13.74
CA ASP A 45 -7.27 1.39 12.83
C ASP A 45 -7.22 2.84 12.33
N ILE A 46 -6.51 3.03 11.22
CA ILE A 46 -6.44 4.30 10.49
C ILE A 46 -7.27 4.13 9.20
N PRO A 47 -8.39 4.84 9.03
CA PRO A 47 -9.29 4.61 7.89
C PRO A 47 -8.66 4.86 6.51
N SER A 48 -7.78 5.87 6.39
CA SER A 48 -7.18 6.32 5.14
C SER A 48 -6.01 7.28 5.39
N ILE A 49 -5.26 7.63 4.33
CA ILE A 49 -4.17 8.62 4.40
C ILE A 49 -4.66 10.00 4.86
N GLU A 50 -5.90 10.39 4.53
CA GLU A 50 -6.51 11.66 4.95
C GLU A 50 -6.79 11.74 6.45
N LYS A 51 -6.81 10.59 7.14
CA LYS A 51 -7.08 10.49 8.59
C LYS A 51 -5.81 10.32 9.41
N VAL A 52 -4.65 10.32 8.78
CA VAL A 52 -3.35 10.33 9.45
C VAL A 52 -3.20 11.61 10.27
N THR A 53 -2.71 11.45 11.48
CA THR A 53 -2.41 12.54 12.42
C THR A 53 -0.92 12.56 12.78
N ARG A 54 -0.49 13.57 13.55
CA ARG A 54 0.89 13.62 14.07
C ARG A 54 1.26 12.40 14.91
N ASP A 55 0.30 11.85 15.63
CA ASP A 55 0.51 10.69 16.51
C ASP A 55 0.75 9.40 15.72
N ASP A 56 0.45 9.40 14.42
CA ASP A 56 0.70 8.26 13.53
C ASP A 56 2.10 8.28 12.90
N LEU A 57 2.89 9.34 13.13
CA LEU A 57 4.20 9.49 12.47
C LEU A 57 5.14 8.30 12.72
N GLN A 58 5.11 7.72 13.93
CA GLN A 58 5.95 6.57 14.25
C GLN A 58 5.54 5.33 13.47
N ILE A 59 4.24 5.05 13.33
CA ILE A 59 3.78 3.89 12.58
C ILE A 59 4.05 4.06 11.08
N LEU A 60 3.94 5.27 10.54
CA LEU A 60 4.25 5.56 9.14
C LEU A 60 5.74 5.36 8.82
N LYS A 61 6.63 5.79 9.72
CA LYS A 61 8.07 5.53 9.59
C LYS A 61 8.40 4.04 9.67
N HIS A 62 7.69 3.30 10.52
CA HIS A 62 7.86 1.85 10.62
C HIS A 62 7.39 1.14 9.34
N MET A 63 6.23 1.53 8.81
CA MET A 63 5.72 1.03 7.53
C MET A 63 6.71 1.28 6.38
N GLU A 64 7.32 2.47 6.33
CA GLU A 64 8.36 2.79 5.34
C GLU A 64 9.60 1.91 5.49
N LEU A 65 10.11 1.75 6.72
CA LEU A 65 11.26 0.91 6.99
C LEU A 65 11.02 -0.55 6.56
N VAL A 66 9.82 -1.08 6.80
CA VAL A 66 9.44 -2.41 6.33
C VAL A 66 9.33 -2.44 4.81
N ALA A 67 8.75 -1.42 4.16
CA ALA A 67 8.60 -1.34 2.70
C ALA A 67 9.93 -1.52 1.96
N HIS A 68 11.01 -0.89 2.46
CA HIS A 68 12.34 -1.01 1.89
C HIS A 68 12.93 -2.43 1.91
N LYS A 69 12.42 -3.34 2.77
CA LYS A 69 12.81 -4.76 2.76
C LYS A 69 12.20 -5.54 1.61
N PHE A 70 11.05 -5.06 1.08
CA PHE A 70 10.28 -5.72 0.03
C PHE A 70 10.61 -5.21 -1.37
N ILE A 71 11.46 -4.18 -1.48
CA ILE A 71 12.11 -3.77 -2.72
C ILE A 71 13.07 -4.90 -3.13
N GLN A 72 12.79 -5.55 -4.26
CA GLN A 72 13.54 -6.71 -4.73
C GLN A 72 14.83 -6.36 -5.51
N ARG A 73 15.28 -5.10 -5.45
CA ARG A 73 16.48 -4.58 -6.14
C ARG A 73 16.40 -4.66 -7.67
N HIS A 74 15.22 -4.87 -8.23
CA HIS A 74 15.02 -4.70 -9.66
C HIS A 74 15.06 -3.20 -9.98
N GLU A 75 15.53 -2.85 -11.18
CA GLU A 75 15.37 -1.48 -11.65
C GLU A 75 13.87 -1.19 -11.74
N ASN A 76 13.44 -0.16 -10.99
CA ASN A 76 12.10 0.46 -11.01
C ASN A 76 11.03 -0.20 -10.10
N GLU A 77 11.06 0.17 -8.82
CA GLU A 77 10.01 -0.06 -7.82
C GLU A 77 9.60 1.28 -7.20
N GLN A 78 8.35 1.41 -6.77
CA GLN A 78 7.84 2.60 -6.11
C GLN A 78 7.10 2.26 -4.81
N ILE A 79 7.27 3.13 -3.81
CA ILE A 79 6.60 3.06 -2.51
C ILE A 79 5.71 4.30 -2.37
N GLY A 80 4.44 4.12 -2.00
CA GLY A 80 3.54 5.26 -1.85
C GLY A 80 2.08 4.95 -1.55
N TYR A 81 1.27 6.00 -1.55
CA TYR A 81 -0.16 5.98 -1.24
C TYR A 81 -0.99 6.49 -2.40
N HIS A 82 -2.23 6.02 -2.53
CA HIS A 82 -3.20 6.70 -3.37
C HIS A 82 -3.73 7.97 -2.67
N ALA A 83 -3.73 9.09 -3.40
CA ALA A 83 -4.25 10.37 -2.92
C ALA A 83 -5.73 10.30 -2.53
N LEU A 84 -6.53 9.53 -3.30
CA LEU A 84 -7.92 9.22 -3.01
C LEU A 84 -8.07 7.71 -2.86
N PRO A 85 -8.00 7.17 -1.63
CA PRO A 85 -8.07 5.73 -1.41
C PRO A 85 -9.48 5.19 -1.66
N HIS A 86 -9.55 4.04 -2.33
CA HIS A 86 -10.79 3.36 -2.67
C HIS A 86 -11.19 2.29 -1.64
N MET A 87 -10.25 1.87 -0.78
CA MET A 87 -10.48 0.87 0.26
C MET A 87 -10.35 1.50 1.64
N HIS A 88 -11.11 0.95 2.60
CA HIS A 88 -10.96 1.27 4.00
C HIS A 88 -9.72 0.58 4.56
N ARG A 89 -9.05 1.23 5.52
CA ARG A 89 -7.71 0.97 6.06
C ARG A 89 -6.62 1.66 5.25
N LEU A 90 -5.79 2.42 5.95
CA LEU A 90 -4.52 2.92 5.46
C LEU A 90 -3.67 1.74 4.97
N HIS A 91 -3.09 1.87 3.78
CA HIS A 91 -2.19 0.89 3.21
C HIS A 91 -1.13 1.60 2.38
N LEU A 92 0.12 1.20 2.58
CA LEU A 92 1.26 1.64 1.80
C LEU A 92 1.52 0.62 0.69
N HIS A 93 1.59 1.08 -0.55
CA HIS A 93 1.90 0.25 -1.70
C HIS A 93 3.41 0.10 -1.84
N VAL A 94 3.86 -1.13 -2.08
CA VAL A 94 5.19 -1.44 -2.62
C VAL A 94 4.96 -2.16 -3.93
N ILE A 95 5.29 -1.51 -5.05
CA ILE A 95 4.91 -1.99 -6.38
C ILE A 95 6.03 -1.82 -7.40
N SER A 96 6.27 -2.84 -8.21
CA SER A 96 7.18 -2.75 -9.35
C SER A 96 6.55 -1.97 -10.51
N THR A 97 7.34 -1.22 -11.28
CA THR A 97 6.81 -0.34 -12.33
C THR A 97 6.78 -0.98 -13.72
N ASP A 98 6.96 -2.30 -13.81
CA ASP A 98 6.74 -3.07 -15.04
C ASP A 98 5.25 -3.06 -15.43
N PHE A 99 4.36 -2.95 -14.44
CA PHE A 99 2.90 -2.94 -14.61
C PHE A 99 2.37 -4.10 -15.47
N ASP A 100 3.10 -5.22 -15.49
CA ASP A 100 2.72 -6.44 -16.22
C ASP A 100 1.82 -7.28 -15.33
N SER A 101 0.50 -7.13 -15.52
CA SER A 101 -0.50 -7.88 -14.75
C SER A 101 -1.83 -8.00 -15.48
N PRO A 102 -2.51 -9.17 -15.41
CA PRO A 102 -3.86 -9.34 -15.92
C PRO A 102 -4.93 -8.52 -15.16
N TYR A 103 -4.59 -7.93 -14.01
CA TYR A 103 -5.51 -7.10 -13.21
C TYR A 103 -5.38 -5.60 -13.50
N LEU A 104 -4.39 -5.20 -14.31
CA LEU A 104 -4.26 -3.83 -14.81
C LEU A 104 -5.17 -3.63 -16.04
N LYS A 105 -6.48 -3.56 -15.81
CA LYS A 105 -7.49 -3.65 -16.88
C LYS A 105 -7.95 -2.32 -17.47
N THR A 106 -7.72 -1.19 -16.80
CA THR A 106 -8.34 0.09 -17.16
C THR A 106 -7.37 1.25 -17.08
N LYS A 107 -7.66 2.33 -17.82
CA LYS A 107 -6.93 3.60 -17.72
C LYS A 107 -6.96 4.17 -16.30
N LYS A 108 -8.04 3.94 -15.56
CA LYS A 108 -8.12 4.34 -14.14
C LYS A 108 -7.06 3.61 -13.32
N HIS A 109 -6.90 2.29 -13.47
CA HIS A 109 -5.86 1.54 -12.76
C HIS A 109 -4.46 2.05 -13.13
N TRP A 110 -4.20 2.34 -14.41
CA TRP A 110 -2.93 2.93 -14.82
C TRP A 110 -2.68 4.27 -14.12
N ASN A 111 -3.65 5.19 -14.23
CA ASN A 111 -3.51 6.54 -13.71
C ASN A 111 -3.28 6.60 -12.19
N THR A 112 -3.81 5.65 -11.41
CA THR A 112 -3.64 5.65 -9.94
C THR A 112 -2.20 5.41 -9.52
N PHE A 113 -1.36 4.79 -10.37
CA PHE A 113 0.05 4.51 -10.08
C PHE A 113 1.04 5.37 -10.86
N THR A 114 0.64 5.96 -11.99
CA THR A 114 1.57 6.64 -12.93
C THR A 114 1.32 8.15 -13.06
N THR A 115 0.54 8.73 -12.17
CA THR A 115 0.25 10.18 -12.14
C THR A 115 0.41 10.69 -10.70
N PRO A 116 0.29 12.01 -10.44
CA PRO A 116 0.30 12.53 -9.07
C PRO A 116 -0.80 11.98 -8.13
N TYR A 117 -1.72 11.14 -8.62
CA TYR A 117 -2.60 10.34 -7.77
C TYR A 117 -1.84 9.32 -6.90
N PHE A 118 -0.64 8.90 -7.32
CA PHE A 118 0.27 8.15 -6.49
C PHE A 118 1.20 9.13 -5.78
N ILE A 119 1.08 9.20 -4.46
CA ILE A 119 1.91 10.07 -3.63
C ILE A 119 3.07 9.22 -3.09
N PRO A 120 4.33 9.50 -3.49
CA PRO A 120 5.49 8.74 -3.02
C PRO A 120 5.68 8.89 -1.50
N SER A 121 5.85 7.78 -0.78
CA SER A 121 5.94 7.76 0.69
C SER A 121 7.04 8.70 1.23
N GLU A 122 8.15 8.78 0.50
CA GLU A 122 9.25 9.69 0.76
C GLU A 122 9.10 11.01 -0.02
N GLY A 123 9.29 12.13 0.67
CA GLY A 123 9.31 13.47 0.07
C GLY A 123 8.47 14.49 0.84
N LYS A 124 8.64 15.78 0.49
CA LYS A 124 8.05 16.94 1.20
C LYS A 124 6.51 17.03 1.16
N LYS A 125 5.80 16.03 0.63
CA LYS A 125 4.35 16.10 0.36
C LYS A 125 3.47 15.24 1.26
N ILE A 126 4.02 14.32 2.06
CA ILE A 126 3.16 13.33 2.74
C ILE A 126 2.82 13.69 4.20
N PHE A 127 3.61 14.51 4.89
CA PHE A 127 3.37 14.73 6.32
C PHE A 127 3.49 16.20 6.72
N ILE A 128 2.34 16.74 7.17
CA ILE A 128 2.11 17.86 8.11
C ILE A 128 2.75 19.22 7.82
#